data_AF-A0A4Z2AXW8-F1
#
_entry.id   AF-A0A4Z2AXW8-F1
#
_cell.length_a   1.000
_cell.length_b   1.000
_cell.length_c   1.000
_cell.angle_alpha   90.00
_cell.angle_beta   90.00
_cell.angle_gamma   90.00
#
_symmetry.space_group_name_H-M   'P 1'
#
loop_
_entity.id
_entity.type
_entity.pdbx_description
1 polymer ?
#
loop_
_entity_poly.entity_id
_entity_poly.type
_entity_poly.pdbx_seq_one_letter_code
_entity_poly.pdbx_strand_id
1 'polypeptide(L)'
;MPPKKRNTVVSQSKEPKPIAESVSQDKKESTELSFKKHRDKETEFVTLCKSLHVTDLDSQKSLWGSCLFATVTDMDTASFTLTQLLKAVSLNVKQFLALVRKMDVNLDTISTKVNSALSHLEKKYDVMLALYQRFEKTCKSVFASVSDNKEKETIRTCWTMFLLAKGRALQMEDDLVISFQLLLCTLEFCIKRCPPDLLQPLYKSAISKVQSPPGRTARRSQSKAKSRLPESEVDLQLLKTLCQENDCNSEEVKNVYQTSFSAFLDSLDLSGSAHLPQGKGLDQQYQEHYLKSRDFDGRLFLDGDETCSCAQS
;
A
#
# COMPACT_ATOMS: atom_id res chain seq x y z
N MET A 1 74.89 -32.19 14.52
CA MET A 1 75.26 -32.97 13.31
C MET A 1 74.05 -33.05 12.39
N PRO A 2 74.22 -32.82 11.07
CA PRO A 2 73.19 -32.86 10.00
C PRO A 2 73.05 -34.33 9.46
N PRO A 3 72.36 -34.70 8.33
CA PRO A 3 72.09 -33.97 7.07
C PRO A 3 70.76 -34.34 6.32
N LYS A 4 70.40 -34.00 5.06
CA LYS A 4 70.90 -33.30 3.84
C LYS A 4 69.67 -33.06 2.90
N LYS A 5 69.43 -31.86 2.35
CA LYS A 5 69.72 -31.32 0.97
C LYS A 5 69.00 -31.93 -0.26
N ARG A 6 68.36 -31.05 -1.05
CA ARG A 6 68.67 -30.68 -2.47
C ARG A 6 67.67 -29.61 -2.96
N ASN A 7 67.92 -28.71 -3.90
CA ASN A 7 69.08 -28.00 -4.47
C ASN A 7 68.44 -26.99 -5.44
N THR A 8 68.72 -25.68 -5.29
CA THR A 8 68.33 -24.65 -6.26
C THR A 8 69.58 -24.12 -6.94
N VAL A 9 69.59 -24.13 -8.27
CA VAL A 9 70.67 -23.62 -9.13
C VAL A 9 70.33 -22.20 -9.59
N VAL A 10 71.34 -21.33 -9.56
CA VAL A 10 71.39 -19.96 -10.10
C VAL A 10 72.27 -19.96 -11.35
N SER A 11 71.94 -19.13 -12.35
CA SER A 11 72.84 -18.46 -13.32
C SER A 11 72.04 -17.34 -14.02
N GLN A 12 72.15 -16.05 -13.65
CA GLN A 12 73.07 -14.98 -14.08
C GLN A 12 73.23 -14.73 -15.60
N SER A 13 72.86 -13.51 -16.03
CA SER A 13 73.51 -12.62 -17.04
C SER A 13 72.58 -11.43 -17.32
N LYS A 14 72.97 -10.18 -17.64
CA LYS A 14 74.15 -9.32 -17.46
C LYS A 14 73.65 -7.88 -17.80
N GLU A 15 74.32 -6.85 -17.31
CA GLU A 15 73.95 -5.42 -17.30
C GLU A 15 73.66 -4.71 -18.66
N PRO A 16 72.96 -3.55 -18.65
CA PRO A 16 72.76 -2.64 -19.78
C PRO A 16 73.58 -1.34 -19.71
N LYS A 17 73.87 -0.69 -20.87
CA LYS A 17 73.98 0.79 -21.16
C LYS A 17 74.90 1.11 -22.39
N PRO A 18 74.96 2.35 -22.97
CA PRO A 18 74.01 3.50 -23.04
C PRO A 18 74.00 4.33 -24.41
N ILE A 19 73.26 5.47 -24.42
CA ILE A 19 73.39 6.76 -25.21
C ILE A 19 72.71 6.79 -26.62
N ALA A 20 71.91 7.77 -27.09
CA ALA A 20 71.67 9.21 -26.79
C ALA A 20 70.18 9.61 -27.09
N GLU A 21 69.52 10.47 -26.30
CA GLU A 21 69.17 11.91 -26.57
C GLU A 21 68.68 12.22 -28.01
N SER A 22 67.61 12.96 -28.32
CA SER A 22 66.63 13.86 -27.68
C SER A 22 65.49 14.08 -28.71
N VAL A 23 64.23 14.32 -28.37
CA VAL A 23 63.57 15.65 -28.41
C VAL A 23 62.08 15.45 -28.06
N SER A 24 61.58 16.33 -27.20
CA SER A 24 60.20 16.46 -26.73
C SER A 24 59.20 16.90 -27.80
N GLN A 25 57.94 16.44 -27.71
CA GLN A 25 56.77 17.31 -27.94
C GLN A 25 55.49 16.72 -27.30
N ASP A 26 55.06 17.37 -26.22
CA ASP A 26 53.70 17.29 -25.68
C ASP A 26 52.67 17.68 -26.75
N LYS A 27 51.68 16.81 -26.99
CA LYS A 27 50.37 17.23 -27.52
C LYS A 27 49.26 16.51 -26.76
N LYS A 28 48.73 17.26 -25.79
CA LYS A 28 47.35 17.27 -25.29
C LYS A 28 46.36 16.80 -26.37
N GLU A 29 45.81 15.60 -26.21
CA GLU A 29 44.65 15.16 -26.97
C GLU A 29 43.40 15.66 -26.22
N SER A 30 42.97 16.88 -26.56
CA SER A 30 41.65 17.37 -26.22
C SER A 30 40.63 16.56 -27.01
N THR A 31 39.90 15.69 -26.32
CA THR A 31 38.68 15.08 -26.85
C THR A 31 37.64 16.19 -27.05
N GLU A 32 37.66 16.81 -28.22
CA GLU A 32 36.61 17.70 -28.67
C GLU A 32 35.29 16.92 -28.68
N LEU A 33 34.40 17.28 -27.75
CA LEU A 33 32.98 16.99 -27.82
C LEU A 33 32.46 17.48 -29.18
N SER A 34 32.26 16.53 -30.10
CA SER A 34 31.64 16.79 -31.39
C SER A 34 30.24 17.40 -31.18
N PHE A 35 30.14 18.71 -31.37
CA PHE A 35 28.90 19.50 -31.32
C PHE A 35 27.86 19.12 -32.41
N LYS A 36 28.15 18.14 -33.27
CA LYS A 36 27.31 17.82 -34.43
C LYS A 36 26.21 16.77 -34.20
N LYS A 37 25.99 16.31 -32.96
CA LYS A 37 24.89 15.37 -32.64
C LYS A 37 23.74 15.97 -31.81
N HIS A 38 23.76 17.28 -31.56
CA HIS A 38 22.86 17.94 -30.60
C HIS A 38 21.89 18.98 -31.18
N ARG A 39 21.97 19.29 -32.49
CA ARG A 39 21.13 20.35 -33.08
C ARG A 39 19.65 19.99 -33.17
N ASP A 40 19.32 18.72 -33.45
CA ASP A 40 17.92 18.26 -33.52
C ASP A 40 17.30 18.06 -32.13
N LYS A 41 18.14 17.68 -31.15
CA LYS A 41 17.73 17.49 -29.75
C LYS A 41 17.36 18.79 -29.05
N GLU A 42 17.83 19.94 -29.52
CA GLU A 42 17.57 21.24 -28.90
C GLU A 42 16.07 21.61 -28.99
N THR A 43 15.41 21.26 -30.10
CA THR A 43 13.96 21.50 -30.27
C THR A 43 13.13 20.54 -29.42
N GLU A 44 13.49 19.25 -29.40
CA GLU A 44 12.82 18.24 -28.56
C GLU A 44 13.01 18.53 -27.07
N PHE A 45 14.22 18.91 -26.65
CA PHE A 45 14.55 19.31 -25.29
C PHE A 45 13.80 20.58 -24.87
N VAL A 46 13.77 21.62 -25.72
CA VAL A 46 13.00 22.84 -25.43
C VAL A 46 11.49 22.56 -25.38
N THR A 47 11.00 21.69 -26.27
CA THR A 47 9.59 21.24 -26.26
C THR A 47 9.27 20.48 -24.98
N LEU A 48 10.18 19.61 -24.55
CA LEU A 48 10.08 18.89 -23.30
C LEU A 48 10.09 19.82 -22.08
N CYS A 49 11.04 20.76 -22.01
CA CYS A 49 11.12 21.73 -20.92
C CYS A 49 9.86 22.60 -20.82
N LYS A 50 9.29 22.99 -21.97
CA LYS A 50 7.99 23.69 -22.02
C LYS A 50 6.85 22.77 -21.56
N SER A 51 6.84 21.52 -22.02
CA SER A 51 5.83 20.51 -21.68
C SER A 51 5.86 20.11 -20.21
N LEU A 52 7.03 20.13 -19.57
CA LEU A 52 7.23 19.90 -18.14
C LEU A 52 7.15 21.20 -17.31
N HIS A 53 6.87 22.35 -17.95
CA HIS A 53 6.78 23.66 -17.30
C HIS A 53 8.00 24.01 -16.44
N VAL A 54 9.22 23.65 -16.88
CA VAL A 54 10.47 23.77 -16.10
C VAL A 54 10.79 25.21 -15.65
N THR A 55 10.15 26.23 -16.23
CA THR A 55 10.35 27.64 -15.86
C THR A 55 9.45 28.12 -14.71
N ASP A 56 8.45 27.34 -14.32
CA ASP A 56 7.54 27.66 -13.22
C ASP A 56 8.04 27.00 -11.92
N LEU A 57 8.03 27.73 -10.80
CA LEU A 57 8.64 27.29 -9.54
C LEU A 57 7.89 26.10 -8.93
N ASP A 58 6.56 26.08 -9.04
CA ASP A 58 5.73 24.96 -8.56
C ASP A 58 5.95 23.71 -9.43
N SER A 59 6.05 23.91 -10.75
CA SER A 59 6.42 22.86 -11.69
C SER A 59 7.83 22.30 -11.44
N GLN A 60 8.81 23.15 -11.08
CA GLN A 60 10.15 22.69 -10.68
C GLN A 60 10.13 21.83 -9.43
N LYS A 61 9.33 22.20 -8.41
CA LYS A 61 9.20 21.45 -7.17
C LYS A 61 8.69 20.03 -7.42
N SER A 62 7.71 19.89 -8.31
CA SER A 62 7.16 18.58 -8.69
C SER A 62 8.17 17.69 -9.43
N LEU A 63 9.00 18.29 -10.30
CA LEU A 63 10.09 17.60 -10.98
C LEU A 63 11.19 17.17 -10.00
N TRP A 64 11.57 18.03 -9.05
CA TRP A 64 12.54 17.67 -8.01
C TRP A 64 12.03 16.53 -7.12
N GLY A 65 10.75 16.55 -6.73
CA GLY A 65 10.15 15.45 -5.99
C GLY A 65 10.10 14.14 -6.78
N SER A 66 9.86 14.22 -8.09
CA SER A 66 9.91 13.07 -8.99
C SER A 66 11.33 12.49 -9.11
N CYS A 67 12.33 13.34 -9.28
CA CYS A 67 13.75 12.93 -9.27
C CYS A 67 14.16 12.32 -7.92
N LEU A 68 13.68 12.92 -6.81
CA LEU A 68 13.95 12.42 -5.46
C LEU A 68 13.33 11.03 -5.25
N PHE A 69 12.08 10.82 -5.69
CA PHE A 69 11.45 9.50 -5.67
C PHE A 69 12.27 8.47 -6.46
N ALA A 70 12.61 8.78 -7.72
CA ALA A 70 13.40 7.87 -8.56
C ALA A 70 14.74 7.51 -7.91
N THR A 71 15.46 8.50 -7.39
CA THR A 71 16.76 8.30 -6.71
C THR A 71 16.61 7.44 -5.46
N VAL A 72 15.62 7.72 -4.61
CA VAL A 72 15.39 6.98 -3.37
C VAL A 72 14.99 5.53 -3.65
N THR A 73 14.15 5.31 -4.66
CA THR A 73 13.76 3.97 -5.13
C THR A 73 14.96 3.21 -5.71
N ASP A 74 15.80 3.86 -6.52
CA ASP A 74 17.00 3.21 -7.06
C ASP A 74 17.98 2.79 -5.96
N MET A 75 18.20 3.68 -4.99
CA MET A 75 19.14 3.47 -3.90
C MET A 75 18.61 2.57 -2.76
N ASP A 76 17.34 2.13 -2.80
CA ASP A 76 16.66 1.44 -1.68
C ASP A 76 16.75 2.21 -0.36
N THR A 77 16.73 3.54 -0.44
CA THR A 77 16.88 4.38 0.76
C THR A 77 15.54 4.71 1.40
N ALA A 78 15.63 5.02 2.69
CA ALA A 78 14.52 5.20 3.58
C ALA A 78 14.44 6.64 4.07
N SER A 79 13.61 7.48 3.46
CA SER A 79 13.62 8.92 3.78
C SER A 79 12.25 9.55 4.03
N PHE A 80 11.20 9.09 3.36
CA PHE A 80 9.85 9.65 3.49
C PHE A 80 8.78 8.64 3.07
N THR A 81 7.53 8.94 3.37
CA THR A 81 6.36 8.24 2.81
C THR A 81 5.89 8.91 1.52
N LEU A 82 5.18 8.17 0.66
CA LEU A 82 4.62 8.74 -0.56
C LEU A 82 3.67 9.92 -0.26
N THR A 83 2.81 9.82 0.75
CA THR A 83 1.95 10.96 1.13
C THR A 83 2.76 12.20 1.49
N GLN A 84 3.88 12.07 2.23
CA GLN A 84 4.73 13.21 2.56
C GLN A 84 5.30 13.86 1.31
N LEU A 85 5.77 13.05 0.35
CA LEU A 85 6.25 13.54 -0.93
C LEU A 85 5.14 14.28 -1.69
N LEU A 86 3.97 13.65 -1.84
CA LEU A 86 2.81 14.20 -2.55
C LEU A 86 2.35 15.54 -1.96
N LYS A 87 2.28 15.65 -0.62
CA LYS A 87 1.98 16.91 0.07
C LYS A 87 3.05 17.97 -0.16
N ALA A 88 4.33 17.56 -0.18
CA ALA A 88 5.42 18.49 -0.44
C ALA A 88 5.38 19.04 -1.86
N VAL A 89 4.99 18.24 -2.86
CA VAL A 89 4.91 18.68 -4.27
C VAL A 89 3.52 19.12 -4.71
N SER A 90 2.54 19.12 -3.81
CA SER A 90 1.15 19.51 -4.10
C SER A 90 0.53 18.74 -5.28
N LEU A 91 0.79 17.43 -5.35
CA LEU A 91 0.21 16.55 -6.37
C LEU A 91 -0.62 15.45 -5.72
N ASN A 92 -1.64 14.99 -6.45
CA ASN A 92 -2.27 13.71 -6.15
C ASN A 92 -1.52 12.53 -6.78
N VAL A 93 -1.87 11.30 -6.37
CA VAL A 93 -1.20 10.07 -6.85
C VAL A 93 -1.23 9.98 -8.38
N LYS A 94 -2.37 10.23 -9.04
CA LYS A 94 -2.49 10.11 -10.50
C LYS A 94 -1.67 11.16 -11.25
N GLN A 95 -1.68 12.40 -10.78
CA GLN A 95 -0.84 13.48 -11.33
C GLN A 95 0.64 13.16 -11.20
N PHE A 96 1.06 12.67 -10.02
CA PHE A 96 2.45 12.27 -9.78
C PHE A 96 2.87 11.12 -10.70
N LEU A 97 2.08 10.05 -10.80
CA LEU A 97 2.36 8.92 -11.70
C LEU A 97 2.48 9.37 -13.16
N ALA A 98 1.58 10.24 -13.63
CA ALA A 98 1.61 10.78 -14.98
C ALA A 98 2.87 11.63 -15.23
N LEU A 99 3.26 12.47 -14.26
CA LEU A 99 4.47 13.29 -14.34
C LEU A 99 5.72 12.42 -14.45
N VAL A 100 5.87 11.42 -13.57
CA VAL A 100 7.06 10.57 -13.55
C VAL A 100 7.14 9.72 -14.84
N ARG A 101 6.03 9.19 -15.35
CA ARG A 101 6.01 8.49 -16.66
C ARG A 101 6.39 9.38 -17.82
N LYS A 102 5.97 10.64 -17.79
CA LYS A 102 6.37 11.62 -18.79
C LYS A 102 7.88 11.89 -18.74
N MET A 103 8.51 11.83 -17.57
CA MET A 103 9.96 11.94 -17.46
C MET A 103 10.68 10.71 -18.06
N ASP A 104 10.16 9.50 -17.86
CA ASP A 104 10.72 8.26 -18.45
C ASP A 104 10.80 8.36 -19.99
N VAL A 105 9.66 8.59 -20.63
CA VAL A 105 9.52 8.62 -22.11
C VAL A 105 10.43 9.65 -22.79
N ASN A 106 10.75 10.75 -22.09
CA ASN A 106 11.41 11.89 -22.70
C ASN A 106 12.87 12.08 -22.26
N LEU A 107 13.30 11.45 -21.17
CA LEU A 107 14.65 11.65 -20.61
C LEU A 107 15.42 10.33 -20.42
N ASP A 108 14.82 9.16 -20.67
CA ASP A 108 15.41 7.83 -20.42
C ASP A 108 16.04 7.71 -19.03
N THR A 109 15.55 8.48 -18.05
CA THR A 109 16.19 8.67 -16.75
C THR A 109 15.68 7.68 -15.71
N ILE A 110 14.61 6.97 -16.01
CA ILE A 110 13.93 6.11 -15.05
C ILE A 110 14.43 4.68 -15.23
N SER A 111 14.95 4.11 -14.15
CA SER A 111 15.39 2.72 -14.16
C SER A 111 14.19 1.77 -14.28
N THR A 112 14.46 0.53 -14.69
CA THR A 112 13.45 -0.54 -14.68
C THR A 112 12.85 -0.78 -13.29
N LYS A 113 13.65 -0.56 -12.25
CA LYS A 113 13.22 -0.68 -10.84
C LYS A 113 12.23 0.41 -10.46
N VAL A 114 12.51 1.66 -10.82
CA VAL A 114 11.59 2.77 -10.59
C VAL A 114 10.30 2.58 -11.39
N ASN A 115 10.39 2.13 -12.65
CA ASN A 115 9.20 1.86 -13.46
C ASN A 115 8.33 0.72 -12.88
N SER A 116 8.96 -0.33 -12.35
CA SER A 116 8.26 -1.40 -11.63
C SER A 116 7.57 -0.88 -10.37
N ALA A 117 8.26 -0.05 -9.57
CA ALA A 117 7.69 0.57 -8.37
C ALA A 117 6.49 1.48 -8.70
N LEU A 118 6.57 2.28 -9.76
CA LEU A 118 5.45 3.11 -10.24
C LEU A 118 4.25 2.26 -10.68
N SER A 119 4.51 1.19 -11.42
CA SER A 119 3.46 0.28 -11.90
C SER A 119 2.77 -0.44 -10.74
N HIS A 120 3.54 -0.87 -9.73
CA HIS A 120 3.00 -1.47 -8.51
C HIS A 120 2.19 -0.45 -7.70
N LEU A 121 2.71 0.77 -7.54
CA LEU A 121 2.02 1.86 -6.85
C LEU A 121 0.69 2.21 -7.49
N GLU A 122 0.64 2.31 -8.83
CA GLU A 122 -0.60 2.61 -9.54
C GLU A 122 -1.66 1.55 -9.30
N LYS A 123 -1.31 0.27 -9.46
CA LYS A 123 -2.23 -0.84 -9.20
C LYS A 123 -2.76 -0.80 -7.77
N LYS A 124 -1.87 -0.58 -6.80
CA LYS A 124 -2.24 -0.50 -5.38
C LYS A 124 -3.19 0.66 -5.09
N TYR A 125 -2.94 1.82 -5.69
CA TYR A 125 -3.84 2.97 -5.60
C TYR A 125 -5.21 2.68 -6.22
N ASP A 126 -5.25 2.10 -7.43
CA ASP A 126 -6.50 1.80 -8.13
C ASP A 126 -7.35 0.78 -7.36
N VAL A 127 -6.72 -0.24 -6.79
CA VAL A 127 -7.37 -1.22 -5.91
C VAL A 127 -7.91 -0.55 -4.65
N MET A 128 -7.12 0.29 -3.98
CA MET A 128 -7.57 0.99 -2.77
C MET A 128 -8.73 1.95 -3.06
N LEU A 129 -8.66 2.69 -4.17
CA LEU A 129 -9.71 3.61 -4.60
C LEU A 129 -11.02 2.84 -4.88
N ALA A 130 -10.95 1.73 -5.61
CA ALA A 130 -12.11 0.90 -5.89
C ALA A 130 -12.73 0.31 -4.60
N LEU A 131 -11.89 -0.14 -3.68
CA LEU A 131 -12.33 -0.64 -2.36
C LEU A 131 -12.99 0.46 -1.53
N TYR A 132 -12.41 1.66 -1.50
CA TYR A 132 -12.97 2.79 -0.77
C TYR A 132 -14.32 3.24 -1.34
N GLN A 133 -14.44 3.34 -2.67
CA GLN A 133 -15.71 3.67 -3.33
C GLN A 133 -16.81 2.64 -3.01
N ARG A 134 -16.45 1.34 -2.99
CA ARG A 134 -17.37 0.28 -2.60
C ARG A 134 -17.72 0.36 -1.12
N PHE A 135 -16.74 0.56 -0.25
CA PHE A 135 -16.93 0.77 1.18
C PHE A 135 -17.91 1.91 1.46
N GLU A 136 -17.71 3.08 0.84
CA GLU A 136 -18.57 4.24 1.02
C GLU A 136 -20.02 3.94 0.59
N LYS A 137 -20.19 3.24 -0.55
CA LYS A 137 -21.51 2.81 -1.03
C LYS A 137 -22.17 1.84 -0.06
N THR A 138 -21.44 0.85 0.45
CA THR A 138 -21.96 -0.13 1.43
C THR A 138 -22.29 0.54 2.76
N CYS A 139 -21.46 1.47 3.26
CA CYS A 139 -21.76 2.23 4.47
C CYS A 139 -23.07 3.02 4.36
N LYS A 140 -23.37 3.61 3.20
CA LYS A 140 -24.64 4.32 2.95
C LYS A 140 -25.87 3.39 2.99
N SER A 141 -25.72 2.09 2.67
CA SER A 141 -26.83 1.11 2.79
C SER A 141 -26.93 0.50 4.19
N VAL A 142 -25.83 0.45 4.93
CA VAL A 142 -25.73 -0.16 6.26
C VAL A 142 -26.10 0.80 7.38
N PHE A 143 -25.52 2.00 7.37
CA PHE A 143 -25.63 2.96 8.45
C PHE A 143 -26.76 3.95 8.18
N ALA A 144 -27.52 4.27 9.23
CA ALA A 144 -28.54 5.30 9.16
C ALA A 144 -27.83 6.66 9.14
N SER A 145 -28.25 7.57 8.24
CA SER A 145 -27.74 8.94 8.22
C SER A 145 -28.26 9.68 9.44
N VAL A 146 -27.51 9.58 10.53
CA VAL A 146 -27.77 10.28 11.78
C VAL A 146 -26.77 11.43 11.80
N SER A 147 -27.19 12.66 12.13
CA SER A 147 -26.28 13.81 12.22
C SER A 147 -25.27 13.73 13.37
N ASP A 148 -24.90 12.52 13.80
CA ASP A 148 -24.10 12.22 14.97
C ASP A 148 -22.63 11.94 14.57
N ASN A 149 -21.71 12.50 15.34
CA ASN A 149 -20.28 12.20 15.23
C ASN A 149 -19.99 10.68 15.37
N LYS A 150 -20.85 9.93 16.06
CA LYS A 150 -20.71 8.48 16.24
C LYS A 150 -20.79 7.67 14.95
N GLU A 151 -21.61 8.08 13.98
CA GLU A 151 -21.68 7.40 12.67
C GLU A 151 -20.33 7.54 11.96
N LYS A 152 -19.80 8.77 11.89
CA LYS A 152 -18.49 9.05 11.28
C LYS A 152 -17.35 8.31 11.96
N GLU A 153 -17.35 8.25 13.29
CA GLU A 153 -16.34 7.51 14.06
C GLU A 153 -16.42 6.00 13.81
N THR A 154 -17.63 5.46 13.67
CA THR A 154 -17.86 4.05 13.34
C THR A 154 -17.33 3.73 11.94
N ILE A 155 -17.66 4.54 10.94
CA ILE A 155 -17.16 4.40 9.56
C ILE A 155 -15.63 4.49 9.54
N ARG A 156 -15.03 5.47 10.23
CA ARG A 156 -13.57 5.60 10.35
C ARG A 156 -12.94 4.37 10.97
N THR A 157 -13.57 3.82 12.01
CA THR A 157 -13.11 2.60 12.69
C THR A 157 -13.17 1.39 11.75
N CYS A 158 -14.26 1.21 11.01
CA CYS A 158 -14.42 0.13 10.03
C CYS A 158 -13.32 0.18 8.96
N TRP A 159 -13.11 1.36 8.37
CA TRP A 159 -12.10 1.55 7.32
C TRP A 159 -10.68 1.33 7.84
N THR A 160 -10.35 1.88 9.01
CA THR A 160 -9.02 1.73 9.60
C THR A 160 -8.74 0.27 9.98
N MET A 161 -9.75 -0.44 10.51
CA MET A 161 -9.64 -1.87 10.80
C MET A 161 -9.44 -2.69 9.53
N PHE A 162 -10.14 -2.35 8.45
CA PHE A 162 -9.96 -2.99 7.15
C PHE A 162 -8.54 -2.77 6.60
N LEU A 163 -8.05 -1.53 6.63
CA LEU A 163 -6.71 -1.20 6.16
C LEU A 163 -5.63 -1.98 6.92
N LEU A 164 -5.79 -2.10 8.25
CA LEU A 164 -4.93 -2.93 9.10
C LEU A 164 -5.04 -4.42 8.76
N ALA A 165 -6.26 -4.93 8.60
CA ALA A 165 -6.49 -6.33 8.23
C ALA A 165 -5.84 -6.64 6.89
N LYS A 166 -6.04 -5.80 5.89
CA LYS A 166 -5.43 -5.94 4.56
C LYS A 166 -3.90 -5.95 4.66
N GLY A 167 -3.30 -5.00 5.38
CA GLY A 167 -1.85 -4.89 5.52
C GLY A 167 -1.19 -6.04 6.31
N ARG A 168 -1.93 -6.71 7.20
CA ARG A 168 -1.40 -7.82 8.03
C ARG A 168 -1.77 -9.20 7.51
N ALA A 169 -2.95 -9.37 6.93
CA ALA A 169 -3.51 -10.67 6.60
C ALA A 169 -3.39 -11.04 5.11
N LEU A 170 -3.24 -10.07 4.20
CA LEU A 170 -3.13 -10.36 2.76
C LEU A 170 -1.70 -10.17 2.28
N GLN A 171 -1.18 -11.19 1.59
CA GLN A 171 0.11 -11.12 0.89
C GLN A 171 -0.02 -10.48 -0.49
N MET A 172 -1.19 -10.61 -1.13
CA MET A 172 -1.46 -10.05 -2.45
C MET A 172 -2.03 -8.63 -2.30
N GLU A 173 -1.17 -7.62 -2.45
CA GLU A 173 -1.55 -6.23 -2.21
C GLU A 173 -2.53 -5.67 -3.26
N ASP A 174 -2.50 -6.19 -4.49
CA ASP A 174 -3.30 -5.75 -5.64
C ASP A 174 -4.49 -6.66 -5.98
N ASP A 175 -4.75 -7.72 -5.20
CA ASP A 175 -5.94 -8.56 -5.39
C ASP A 175 -7.20 -7.84 -4.90
N LEU A 176 -7.96 -7.28 -5.84
CA LEU A 176 -9.20 -6.57 -5.55
C LEU A 176 -10.28 -7.48 -4.95
N VAL A 177 -10.40 -8.72 -5.43
CA VAL A 177 -11.51 -9.62 -5.07
C VAL A 177 -11.34 -10.07 -3.61
N ILE A 178 -10.17 -10.61 -3.26
CA ILE A 178 -9.91 -11.08 -1.90
C ILE A 178 -9.92 -9.89 -0.93
N SER A 179 -9.40 -8.73 -1.34
CA SER A 179 -9.48 -7.51 -0.53
C SER A 179 -10.92 -7.07 -0.27
N PHE A 180 -11.80 -7.17 -1.27
CA PHE A 180 -13.20 -6.83 -1.09
C PHE A 180 -13.93 -7.84 -0.19
N GLN A 181 -13.63 -9.12 -0.32
CA GLN A 181 -14.15 -10.15 0.59
C GLN A 181 -13.68 -9.90 2.04
N LEU A 182 -12.43 -9.51 2.24
CA LEU A 182 -11.91 -9.12 3.56
C LEU A 182 -12.58 -7.84 4.10
N LEU A 183 -12.91 -6.88 3.23
CA LEU A 183 -13.69 -5.70 3.60
C LEU A 183 -15.07 -6.10 4.13
N LEU A 184 -15.76 -7.04 3.48
CA LEU A 184 -17.05 -7.55 3.95
C LEU A 184 -16.93 -8.26 5.31
N CYS A 185 -15.86 -9.03 5.56
CA CYS A 185 -15.58 -9.59 6.88
C CYS A 185 -15.43 -8.51 7.95
N THR A 186 -14.71 -7.43 7.62
CA THR A 186 -14.52 -6.30 8.54
C THR A 186 -15.85 -5.59 8.84
N LEU A 187 -16.66 -5.33 7.80
CA LEU A 187 -17.98 -4.72 7.96
C LEU A 187 -18.91 -5.60 8.81
N GLU A 188 -18.94 -6.91 8.56
CA GLU A 188 -19.73 -7.86 9.35
C GLU A 188 -19.35 -7.79 10.84
N PHE A 189 -18.05 -7.80 11.13
CA PHE A 189 -17.52 -7.72 12.48
C PHE A 189 -17.93 -6.41 13.18
N CYS A 190 -17.84 -5.29 12.47
CA CYS A 190 -18.20 -3.98 13.01
C CYS A 190 -19.71 -3.83 13.20
N ILE A 191 -20.54 -4.21 12.21
CA ILE A 191 -22.00 -4.07 12.24
C ILE A 191 -22.61 -4.80 13.43
N LYS A 192 -22.16 -6.03 13.73
CA LYS A 192 -22.61 -6.79 14.92
C LYS A 192 -22.42 -6.06 16.24
N ARG A 193 -21.43 -5.16 16.30
CA ARG A 193 -21.00 -4.45 17.51
C ARG A 193 -21.48 -3.01 17.54
N CYS A 194 -22.20 -2.57 16.50
CA CYS A 194 -22.79 -1.25 16.45
C CYS A 194 -24.09 -1.19 17.26
N PRO A 195 -24.37 -0.07 17.96
CA PRO A 195 -25.70 0.20 18.49
C PRO A 195 -26.76 0.08 17.40
N PRO A 196 -27.90 -0.60 17.64
CA PRO A 196 -28.94 -0.76 16.63
C PRO A 196 -29.46 0.56 16.07
N ASP A 197 -29.41 1.65 16.83
CA ASP A 197 -29.88 2.97 16.40
C ASP A 197 -29.07 3.56 15.23
N LEU A 198 -27.82 3.12 15.06
CA LEU A 198 -26.94 3.56 13.96
C LEU A 198 -27.13 2.75 12.66
N LEU A 199 -27.91 1.68 12.69
CA LEU A 199 -28.07 0.78 11.53
C LEU A 199 -29.36 1.06 10.76
N GLN A 200 -29.39 0.72 9.48
CA GLN A 200 -30.61 0.68 8.69
C GLN A 200 -31.50 -0.51 9.10
N PRO A 201 -32.84 -0.46 8.91
CA PRO A 201 -33.77 -1.48 9.41
C PRO A 201 -33.46 -2.93 9.00
N LEU A 202 -32.96 -3.11 7.77
CA LEU A 202 -32.56 -4.40 7.22
C LEU A 202 -31.44 -5.05 8.06
N TYR A 203 -30.44 -4.25 8.45
CA TYR A 203 -29.32 -4.68 9.27
C TYR A 203 -29.68 -4.82 10.75
N LYS A 204 -30.55 -3.96 11.29
CA LYS A 204 -31.11 -4.13 12.66
C LYS A 204 -31.79 -5.48 12.82
N SER A 205 -32.58 -5.88 11.81
CA SER A 205 -33.31 -7.14 11.81
C SER A 205 -32.40 -8.36 11.69
N ALA A 206 -31.27 -8.22 10.98
CA ALA A 206 -30.26 -9.26 10.87
C ALA A 206 -29.59 -9.54 12.24
N ILE A 207 -29.22 -8.49 12.98
CA ILE A 207 -28.55 -8.65 14.29
C ILE A 207 -29.50 -9.05 15.44
N SER A 208 -30.78 -8.64 15.40
CA SER A 208 -31.73 -8.88 16.51
C SER A 208 -32.10 -10.35 16.70
N LYS A 209 -31.99 -11.19 15.67
CA LYS A 209 -32.25 -12.63 15.77
C LYS A 209 -31.16 -13.39 16.53
N VAL A 210 -30.00 -12.76 16.74
CA VAL A 210 -28.85 -13.34 17.46
C VAL A 210 -28.84 -12.96 18.95
N GLN A 211 -29.39 -11.81 19.32
CA GLN A 211 -29.40 -11.31 20.71
C GLN A 211 -30.67 -11.68 21.52
N SER A 212 -31.54 -12.55 21.00
CA SER A 212 -32.66 -13.06 21.77
C SER A 212 -32.13 -13.90 22.95
N PRO A 213 -32.39 -13.54 24.22
CA PRO A 213 -32.05 -14.42 25.34
C PRO A 213 -32.80 -15.75 25.12
N PRO A 214 -32.21 -16.92 25.40
CA PRO A 214 -32.94 -18.17 25.33
C PRO A 214 -34.16 -18.04 26.25
N GLY A 215 -35.34 -18.03 25.63
CA GLY A 215 -36.61 -17.95 26.32
C GLY A 215 -36.66 -19.01 27.40
N ARG A 216 -36.94 -18.57 28.63
CA ARG A 216 -37.20 -19.44 29.78
C ARG A 216 -38.43 -20.29 29.49
N THR A 217 -38.27 -21.46 28.87
CA THR A 217 -39.29 -22.50 28.87
C THR A 217 -38.69 -23.89 29.07
N ALA A 218 -39.13 -24.48 30.19
CA ALA A 218 -39.28 -25.91 30.49
C ALA A 218 -38.06 -26.74 30.94
N ARG A 219 -38.10 -27.08 32.24
CA ARG A 219 -37.55 -28.30 32.88
C ARG A 219 -37.70 -29.54 31.98
N ARG A 220 -36.64 -30.35 31.85
CA ARG A 220 -36.46 -31.69 32.46
C ARG A 220 -35.55 -32.63 31.63
N SER A 221 -34.59 -33.23 32.33
CA SER A 221 -33.94 -34.54 32.12
C SER A 221 -32.65 -34.68 31.28
N GLN A 222 -31.62 -35.13 32.01
CA GLN A 222 -30.36 -35.83 31.69
C GLN A 222 -30.26 -36.57 30.34
N SER A 223 -29.10 -36.50 29.67
CA SER A 223 -28.12 -37.61 29.52
C SER A 223 -26.96 -37.30 28.54
N LYS A 224 -25.81 -37.93 28.82
CA LYS A 224 -24.49 -37.86 28.14
C LYS A 224 -24.53 -38.04 26.61
N ALA A 225 -23.80 -37.21 25.86
CA ALA A 225 -22.74 -37.61 24.91
C ALA A 225 -22.34 -36.46 23.95
N LYS A 226 -21.02 -36.35 23.71
CA LYS A 226 -20.33 -35.62 22.63
C LYS A 226 -20.48 -34.10 22.59
N SER A 227 -19.49 -33.42 23.20
CA SER A 227 -19.13 -32.04 22.88
C SER A 227 -18.81 -31.94 21.39
N ARG A 228 -19.74 -31.39 20.61
CA ARG A 228 -19.44 -30.83 19.30
C ARG A 228 -18.81 -29.45 19.53
N LEU A 229 -17.72 -29.20 18.80
CA LEU A 229 -16.98 -27.94 18.75
C LEU A 229 -17.93 -26.75 18.53
N PRO A 230 -17.62 -25.55 19.06
CA PRO A 230 -18.47 -24.38 18.84
C PRO A 230 -18.55 -24.06 17.35
N GLU A 231 -19.74 -24.18 16.78
CA GLU A 231 -20.01 -23.85 15.38
C GLU A 231 -19.77 -22.34 15.18
N SER A 232 -18.64 -22.02 14.54
CA SER A 232 -18.31 -20.78 13.81
C SER A 232 -18.99 -19.49 14.27
N GLU A 233 -18.22 -18.63 14.93
CA GLU A 233 -18.46 -17.24 15.38
C GLU A 233 -18.96 -16.22 14.32
N VAL A 234 -19.25 -16.69 13.10
CA VAL A 234 -19.76 -15.92 11.97
C VAL A 234 -21.28 -16.00 11.95
N ASP A 235 -21.96 -14.85 11.94
CA ASP A 235 -23.42 -14.83 11.86
C ASP A 235 -23.77 -15.02 10.41
N LEU A 236 -24.15 -16.25 10.07
CA LEU A 236 -24.46 -16.67 8.71
C LEU A 236 -25.58 -15.80 8.10
N GLN A 237 -26.46 -15.19 8.91
CA GLN A 237 -27.54 -14.37 8.38
C GLN A 237 -27.05 -12.97 7.98
N LEU A 238 -26.34 -12.26 8.86
CA LEU A 238 -25.80 -10.94 8.54
C LEU A 238 -24.79 -11.02 7.39
N LEU A 239 -23.90 -12.01 7.41
CA LEU A 239 -22.93 -12.20 6.33
C LEU A 239 -23.61 -12.44 5.00
N LYS A 240 -24.65 -13.28 4.97
CA LYS A 240 -25.43 -13.56 3.75
C LYS A 240 -26.11 -12.30 3.23
N THR A 241 -26.68 -11.48 4.11
CA THR A 241 -27.28 -10.20 3.74
C THR A 241 -26.26 -9.24 3.12
N LEU A 242 -25.09 -9.06 3.75
CA LEU A 242 -24.01 -8.24 3.20
C LEU A 242 -23.54 -8.76 1.83
N CYS A 243 -23.37 -10.07 1.70
CA CYS A 243 -22.94 -10.68 0.44
C CYS A 243 -23.97 -10.49 -0.66
N GLN A 244 -25.26 -10.61 -0.35
CA GLN A 244 -26.35 -10.39 -1.31
C GLN A 244 -26.43 -8.93 -1.78
N GLU A 245 -26.28 -7.95 -0.89
CA GLU A 245 -26.29 -6.53 -1.29
C GLU A 245 -25.05 -6.12 -2.11
N ASN A 246 -23.98 -6.91 -2.05
CA ASN A 246 -22.70 -6.63 -2.70
C ASN A 246 -22.34 -7.63 -3.80
N ASP A 247 -23.30 -8.44 -4.27
CA ASP A 247 -23.14 -9.44 -5.33
C ASP A 247 -21.94 -10.40 -5.10
N CYS A 248 -21.72 -10.81 -3.85
CA CYS A 248 -20.62 -11.67 -3.42
C CYS A 248 -21.08 -13.08 -3.03
N ASN A 249 -20.18 -14.05 -3.18
CA ASN A 249 -20.38 -15.41 -2.73
C ASN A 249 -20.09 -15.52 -1.21
N SER A 250 -21.10 -15.86 -0.40
CA SER A 250 -20.97 -15.95 1.05
C SER A 250 -19.95 -17.00 1.51
N GLU A 251 -19.74 -18.05 0.72
CA GLU A 251 -18.87 -19.17 1.04
C GLU A 251 -17.40 -18.78 0.83
N GLU A 252 -17.12 -17.98 -0.19
CA GLU A 252 -15.79 -17.41 -0.43
C GLU A 252 -15.43 -16.38 0.65
N VAL A 253 -16.37 -15.49 1.01
CA VAL A 253 -16.15 -14.54 2.11
C VAL A 253 -15.94 -15.28 3.44
N LYS A 254 -16.71 -16.34 3.70
CA LYS A 254 -16.50 -17.19 4.87
C LYS A 254 -15.13 -17.87 4.87
N ASN A 255 -14.64 -18.29 3.70
CA ASN A 255 -13.29 -18.83 3.58
C ASN A 255 -12.24 -17.76 3.95
N VAL A 256 -12.33 -16.55 3.39
CA VAL A 256 -11.45 -15.42 3.75
C VAL A 256 -11.51 -15.08 5.23
N TYR A 257 -12.70 -15.17 5.85
CA TYR A 257 -12.84 -15.02 7.29
C TYR A 257 -11.98 -16.06 8.04
N GLN A 258 -12.11 -17.33 7.66
CA GLN A 258 -11.44 -18.45 8.34
C GLN A 258 -9.92 -18.46 8.13
N THR A 259 -9.46 -18.13 6.92
CA THR A 259 -8.04 -18.24 6.55
C THR A 259 -7.23 -17.00 6.90
N SER A 260 -7.87 -15.83 6.98
CA SER A 260 -7.17 -14.55 7.04
C SER A 260 -7.69 -13.62 8.13
N PHE A 261 -9.00 -13.37 8.16
CA PHE A 261 -9.55 -12.37 9.10
C PHE A 261 -9.54 -12.83 10.56
N SER A 262 -9.79 -14.12 10.82
CA SER A 262 -9.75 -14.72 12.16
C SER A 262 -8.38 -14.53 12.83
N ALA A 263 -7.30 -14.87 12.12
CA ALA A 263 -5.93 -14.69 12.59
C ALA A 263 -5.60 -13.20 12.84
N PHE A 264 -6.17 -12.30 12.04
CA PHE A 264 -6.05 -10.86 12.28
C PHE A 264 -6.76 -10.42 13.57
N LEU A 265 -7.99 -10.89 13.81
CA LEU A 265 -8.73 -10.61 15.05
C LEU A 265 -7.98 -11.12 16.29
N ASP A 266 -7.42 -12.33 16.20
CA ASP A 266 -6.60 -12.91 17.27
C ASP A 266 -5.36 -12.06 17.53
N SER A 267 -4.71 -11.53 16.49
CA SER A 267 -3.53 -10.65 16.63
C SER A 267 -3.83 -9.31 17.32
N LEU A 268 -5.10 -8.92 17.40
CA LEU A 268 -5.57 -7.70 18.05
C LEU A 268 -6.28 -7.96 19.39
N ASP A 269 -6.34 -9.22 19.85
CA ASP A 269 -7.13 -9.65 21.00
C ASP A 269 -8.63 -9.26 20.90
N LEU A 270 -9.19 -9.24 19.67
CA LEU A 270 -10.55 -8.77 19.40
C LEU A 270 -11.58 -9.88 19.22
N SER A 271 -11.15 -11.14 19.12
CA SER A 271 -12.03 -12.28 18.84
C SER A 271 -13.19 -12.38 19.84
N GLY A 272 -12.95 -12.10 21.14
CA GLY A 272 -13.97 -12.11 22.19
C GLY A 272 -14.60 -10.76 22.55
N SER A 273 -14.26 -9.65 21.88
CA SER A 273 -14.75 -8.32 22.28
C SER A 273 -16.23 -8.13 21.92
N ALA A 274 -17.04 -7.67 22.89
CA ALA A 274 -18.45 -7.33 22.70
C ALA A 274 -18.66 -5.90 22.15
N HIS A 275 -17.63 -5.06 22.20
CA HIS A 275 -17.70 -3.67 21.78
C HIS A 275 -16.78 -3.41 20.57
N LEU A 276 -17.15 -2.41 19.79
CA LEU A 276 -16.31 -1.92 18.70
C LEU A 276 -14.96 -1.45 19.28
N PRO A 277 -13.82 -1.84 18.69
CA PRO A 277 -12.52 -1.35 19.14
C PRO A 277 -12.47 0.17 19.10
N GLN A 278 -11.82 0.79 20.10
CA GLN A 278 -11.68 2.24 20.15
C GLN A 278 -10.82 2.73 18.97
N GLY A 279 -11.35 3.68 18.20
CA GLY A 279 -10.70 4.21 17.00
C GLY A 279 -9.25 4.68 17.23
N LYS A 280 -8.96 5.30 18.38
CA LYS A 280 -7.61 5.81 18.72
C LYS A 280 -6.52 4.73 18.73
N GLY A 281 -6.82 3.52 19.22
CA GLY A 281 -5.84 2.43 19.28
C GLY A 281 -5.55 1.85 17.89
N LEU A 282 -6.58 1.71 17.07
CA LEU A 282 -6.44 1.26 15.68
C LEU A 282 -5.72 2.30 14.82
N ASP A 283 -6.03 3.58 15.00
CA ASP A 283 -5.37 4.68 14.29
C ASP A 283 -3.86 4.71 14.54
N GLN A 284 -3.43 4.46 15.78
CA GLN A 284 -2.02 4.38 16.12
C GLN A 284 -1.34 3.16 15.48
N GLN A 285 -1.96 1.98 15.58
CA GLN A 285 -1.41 0.78 14.95
C GLN A 285 -1.32 0.90 13.42
N TYR A 286 -2.30 1.57 12.81
CA TYR A 286 -2.27 1.83 11.37
C TYR A 286 -1.20 2.87 11.02
N GLN A 287 -1.04 3.92 11.83
CA GLN A 287 0.03 4.91 11.66
C GLN A 287 1.41 4.24 11.62
N GLU A 288 1.69 3.33 12.56
CA GLU A 288 2.95 2.58 12.59
C GLU A 288 3.13 1.71 11.35
N HIS A 289 2.08 1.00 10.94
CA HIS A 289 2.08 0.20 9.71
C HIS A 289 2.36 1.06 8.46
N TYR A 290 1.69 2.21 8.34
CA TYR A 290 1.85 3.17 7.25
C TYR A 290 3.27 3.75 7.19
N LEU A 291 3.83 4.17 8.33
CA LEU A 291 5.20 4.69 8.38
C LEU A 291 6.22 3.61 8.00
N LYS A 292 5.95 2.34 8.35
CA LYS A 292 6.78 1.20 7.97
C LYS A 292 6.68 0.89 6.47
N SER A 293 5.49 0.93 5.88
CA SER A 293 5.29 0.66 4.44
C SER A 293 5.76 1.81 3.55
N ARG A 294 5.80 3.04 4.07
CA ARG A 294 6.16 4.29 3.37
C ARG A 294 5.26 4.61 2.18
N ASP A 295 4.04 4.11 2.22
CA ASP A 295 3.10 4.26 1.13
C ASP A 295 2.28 5.56 1.25
N PHE A 296 1.17 5.64 0.54
CA PHE A 296 0.11 6.60 0.82
C PHE A 296 -0.71 6.19 2.05
N ASP A 297 -1.14 7.17 2.85
CA ASP A 297 -2.01 6.95 4.02
C ASP A 297 -3.46 6.72 3.54
N GLY A 298 -3.91 5.47 3.59
CA GLY A 298 -5.25 5.09 3.13
C GLY A 298 -6.39 5.68 3.95
N ARG A 299 -6.15 6.25 5.15
CA ARG A 299 -7.22 6.91 5.91
C ARG A 299 -7.62 8.23 5.29
N LEU A 300 -6.73 8.86 4.52
CA LEU A 300 -6.98 10.16 3.90
C LEU A 300 -8.13 10.15 2.89
N PHE A 301 -8.51 8.97 2.39
CA PHE A 301 -9.75 8.79 1.61
C PHE A 301 -11.00 9.24 2.39
N LEU A 302 -11.07 8.99 3.70
CA LEU A 302 -12.19 9.39 4.56
C LEU A 302 -12.33 10.91 4.70
N ASP A 303 -11.19 11.60 4.64
CA ASP A 303 -11.10 13.03 4.87
C ASP A 303 -11.23 13.82 3.55
N GLY A 304 -11.32 13.13 2.40
CA GLY A 304 -11.35 13.76 1.07
C GLY A 304 -10.06 14.50 0.74
N ASP A 305 -8.92 14.07 1.29
CA ASP A 305 -7.63 14.73 1.10
C ASP A 305 -7.26 14.75 -0.39
N GLU A 306 -6.79 15.91 -0.86
CA GLU A 306 -6.46 16.15 -2.26
C GLU A 306 -5.41 15.16 -2.79
N THR A 307 -4.49 14.68 -1.95
CA THR A 307 -3.44 13.74 -2.37
C THR A 307 -4.00 12.37 -2.81
N CYS A 308 -5.14 11.97 -2.25
CA CYS A 308 -5.85 10.73 -2.56
C CYS A 308 -7.04 10.96 -3.52
N SER A 309 -7.29 12.20 -3.94
CA SER A 309 -8.37 12.51 -4.85
C SER A 309 -8.07 12.02 -6.27
N CYS A 310 -9.07 11.44 -6.92
CA CYS A 310 -9.06 11.38 -8.38
C CYS A 310 -9.45 12.79 -8.83
N ALA A 311 -8.54 13.51 -9.49
CA ALA A 311 -8.87 14.81 -10.06
C ALA A 311 -10.18 14.64 -10.86
N GLN A 312 -11.24 15.33 -10.44
CA GLN A 312 -12.45 15.43 -11.24
C GLN A 312 -12.04 16.23 -12.48
N SER A 313 -11.82 15.51 -13.57
CA SER A 313 -11.77 16.06 -14.92
C SER A 313 -13.16 16.52 -15.36
#